data_AF-A0A4Y2PLD2-F1
#
_entry.id   AF-A0A4Y2PLD2-F1
#
_cell.length_a   1.000
_cell.length_b   1.000
_cell.length_c   1.000
_cell.angle_alpha   90.00
_cell.angle_beta   90.00
_cell.angle_gamma   90.00
#
_symmetry.space_group_name_H-M   'P 1'
#
loop_
_entity.id
_entity.type
_entity.pdbx_description
1 polymer ?
#
loop_
_entity_poly.entity_id
_entity_poly.type
_entity_poly.pdbx_seq_one_letter_code
_entity_poly.pdbx_strand_id
1 'polypeptide(L)'
;MAERKLKEEQEIAEQRRQDEIAERRRQDEIAERKRKDEMEFELQKIRLETEGRSLNSNSVANQNVNSTQIKPKLEIHHLMQKFNSDENDISLYLIMFERLAKQAEILAFASLTAI
;
A
#
# COMPACT_ATOMS: atom_id res chain seq x y z
N MET A 1 -59.97 -20.13 7.33
CA MET A 1 -59.03 -19.87 6.22
C MET A 1 -58.46 -18.45 6.25
N ALA A 2 -59.27 -17.42 6.53
CA ALA A 2 -58.82 -16.03 6.58
C ALA A 2 -57.77 -15.74 7.67
N GLU A 3 -57.92 -16.29 8.88
CA GLU A 3 -56.93 -16.09 9.96
C GLU A 3 -55.53 -16.65 9.64
N ARG A 4 -55.44 -17.76 8.91
CA ARG A 4 -54.14 -18.33 8.52
C ARG A 4 -53.41 -17.42 7.52
N LYS A 5 -54.14 -16.81 6.59
CA LYS A 5 -53.58 -15.86 5.62
C LYS A 5 -53.07 -14.58 6.30
N LEU A 6 -53.81 -14.06 7.28
CA LEU A 6 -53.40 -12.86 8.01
C LEU A 6 -52.11 -13.10 8.82
N LYS A 7 -51.97 -14.27 9.44
CA LYS A 7 -50.78 -14.63 10.21
C LYS A 7 -49.54 -14.79 9.31
N GLU A 8 -49.70 -15.43 8.16
CA GLU A 8 -48.63 -15.61 7.17
C GLU A 8 -48.15 -14.27 6.60
N GLU A 9 -49.06 -13.34 6.33
CA GLU A 9 -48.72 -12.00 5.84
C GLU A 9 -47.95 -11.17 6.89
N GLN A 10 -48.33 -11.29 8.18
CA GLN A 10 -47.60 -10.65 9.28
C GLN A 10 -46.18 -11.21 9.43
N GLU A 11 -46.01 -12.53 9.32
CA GLU A 11 -44.72 -13.21 9.44
C GLU A 11 -43.78 -12.81 8.29
N ILE A 12 -44.30 -12.73 7.05
CA ILE A 12 -43.55 -12.23 5.89
C ILE A 12 -43.14 -10.77 6.07
N ALA A 13 -44.04 -9.91 6.57
CA ALA A 13 -43.74 -8.49 6.80
C ALA A 13 -42.68 -8.31 7.91
N GLU A 14 -42.70 -9.14 8.93
CA GLU A 14 -41.70 -9.13 10.00
C GLU A 14 -40.33 -9.63 9.53
N GLN A 15 -40.31 -10.72 8.75
CA GLN A 15 -39.07 -11.22 8.14
C GLN A 15 -38.43 -10.16 7.24
N ARG A 16 -39.22 -9.49 6.38
CA ARG A 16 -38.72 -8.41 5.51
C ARG A 16 -38.10 -7.25 6.30
N ARG A 17 -38.71 -6.85 7.42
CA ARG A 17 -38.14 -5.82 8.30
C ARG A 17 -36.82 -6.25 8.92
N GLN A 18 -36.71 -7.51 9.33
CA GLN A 18 -35.45 -8.03 9.87
C GLN A 18 -34.35 -8.07 8.81
N ASP A 19 -34.69 -8.52 7.60
CA ASP A 19 -33.74 -8.57 6.48
C ASP A 19 -33.24 -7.17 6.09
N GLU A 20 -34.12 -6.16 6.08
CA GLU A 20 -33.77 -4.76 5.82
C GLU A 20 -32.81 -4.20 6.88
N ILE A 21 -33.06 -4.50 8.15
CA ILE A 21 -32.18 -4.09 9.26
C ILE A 21 -30.81 -4.78 9.15
N ALA A 22 -30.79 -6.08 8.83
CA ALA A 22 -29.55 -6.83 8.67
C ALA A 22 -28.73 -6.31 7.48
N GLU A 23 -29.38 -5.99 6.37
CA GLU A 23 -28.72 -5.42 5.20
C GLU A 23 -28.13 -4.05 5.50
N ARG A 24 -28.90 -3.19 6.17
CA ARG A 24 -28.42 -1.86 6.57
C ARG A 24 -27.19 -1.94 7.47
N ARG A 25 -27.19 -2.86 8.45
CA ARG A 25 -26.02 -3.09 9.32
C ARG A 25 -24.79 -3.55 8.55
N ARG A 26 -24.95 -4.43 7.55
CA ARG A 26 -23.84 -4.86 6.69
C ARG A 26 -23.27 -3.70 5.88
N GLN A 27 -24.14 -2.84 5.34
CA GLN A 27 -23.71 -1.66 4.60
C GLN A 27 -22.96 -0.66 5.48
N ASP A 28 -23.45 -0.42 6.70
CA ASP A 28 -22.79 0.45 7.67
C ASP A 28 -21.40 -0.08 8.04
N GLU A 29 -21.25 -1.39 8.29
CA GLU A 29 -19.95 -2.01 8.59
C GLU A 29 -18.96 -1.87 7.43
N ILE A 30 -19.42 -2.08 6.19
CA ILE A 30 -18.57 -1.91 4.99
C ILE A 30 -18.15 -0.44 4.83
N ALA A 31 -19.08 0.49 5.05
CA ALA A 31 -18.80 1.93 4.95
C ALA A 31 -17.80 2.38 6.01
N GLU A 32 -17.91 1.87 7.23
CA GLU A 32 -16.97 2.17 8.31
C GLU A 32 -15.58 1.63 8.01
N ARG A 33 -15.48 0.37 7.56
CA ARG A 33 -14.19 -0.22 7.12
C ARG A 33 -13.54 0.61 6.02
N LYS A 34 -14.30 1.00 4.98
CA LYS A 34 -13.77 1.85 3.90
C LYS A 34 -13.25 3.19 4.40
N ARG A 35 -13.94 3.85 5.35
CA ARG A 35 -13.45 5.11 5.93
C ARG A 35 -12.14 4.92 6.70
N LYS A 36 -12.00 3.80 7.40
CA LYS A 36 -10.79 3.48 8.14
C LYS A 36 -9.62 3.20 7.20
N ASP A 37 -9.84 2.39 6.17
CA ASP A 37 -8.82 2.04 5.18
C ASP A 37 -8.34 3.30 4.42
N GLU A 38 -9.27 4.19 4.03
CA GLU A 38 -8.94 5.46 3.38
C GLU A 38 -8.08 6.37 4.29
N MET A 39 -8.44 6.47 5.57
CA MET A 39 -7.67 7.25 6.54
C MET A 39 -6.27 6.68 6.75
N GLU A 40 -6.14 5.36 6.81
CA GLU A 40 -4.84 4.70 6.94
C GLU A 40 -3.96 4.96 5.71
N PHE A 41 -4.54 4.90 4.51
CA PHE A 41 -3.84 5.19 3.27
C PHE A 41 -3.32 6.64 3.23
N GLU A 42 -4.15 7.63 3.58
CA GLU A 42 -3.74 9.03 3.62
C GLU A 42 -2.63 9.28 4.67
N LEU A 43 -2.69 8.62 5.83
CA LEU A 43 -1.62 8.69 6.82
C LEU A 43 -0.29 8.11 6.30
N GLN A 44 -0.34 6.96 5.61
CA GLN A 44 0.85 6.38 4.99
C GLN A 44 1.45 7.28 3.92
N LYS A 45 0.60 7.94 3.12
CA LYS A 45 1.04 8.90 2.10
C LYS A 45 1.80 10.08 2.71
N ILE A 46 1.27 10.70 3.77
CA ILE A 46 1.94 11.79 4.49
C ILE A 46 3.28 11.31 5.07
N ARG A 47 3.33 10.10 5.62
CA ARG A 47 4.57 9.51 6.16
C ARG A 47 5.65 9.36 5.08
N LEU A 48 5.28 8.89 3.90
CA LEU A 48 6.22 8.77 2.78
C LEU A 48 6.68 10.14 2.25
N GLU A 49 5.78 11.12 2.16
CA GLU A 49 6.12 12.48 1.74
C GLU A 49 7.09 13.17 2.72
N THR A 50 6.94 12.90 4.02
CA THR A 50 7.82 13.44 5.07
C THR A 50 9.17 12.71 5.13
N GLU A 51 9.20 11.39 5.01
CA GLU A 51 10.44 10.60 4.97
C GLU A 51 11.24 10.87 3.67
N GLY A 52 10.57 11.07 2.52
CA GLY A 52 11.23 11.38 1.24
C GLY A 52 11.95 12.74 1.22
N ARG A 53 11.57 13.68 2.09
CA ARG A 53 12.27 14.97 2.29
C ARG A 53 13.46 14.90 3.25
N SER A 54 13.66 13.79 3.96
CA SER A 54 14.80 13.63 4.87
C SER A 54 16.06 13.12 4.16
N LEU A 55 15.92 12.49 2.99
CA LEU A 55 17.03 11.84 2.27
C LEU A 55 17.71 12.74 1.22
N ASN A 56 17.22 13.97 1.01
CA ASN A 56 17.73 14.87 -0.03
C ASN A 56 18.60 16.03 0.48
N SER A 57 18.91 16.08 1.78
CA SER A 57 19.89 17.03 2.35
C SER A 57 21.14 16.28 2.80
N ASN A 58 22.00 15.88 1.87
CA ASN A 58 23.44 15.61 2.09
C ASN A 58 24.10 15.19 0.75
N SER A 59 24.12 16.05 -0.26
CA SER A 59 25.05 15.86 -1.39
C SER A 59 25.49 17.19 -1.97
N VAL A 60 26.06 18.03 -1.10
CA VAL A 60 26.89 19.17 -1.47
C VAL A 60 28.17 19.06 -0.67
N ALA A 61 29.07 18.16 -1.09
CA ALA A 61 30.50 18.25 -0.78
C ALA A 61 31.29 17.14 -1.47
N ASN A 62 32.20 17.59 -2.35
CA ASN A 62 33.57 17.11 -2.47
C ASN A 62 33.92 15.94 -3.40
N GLN A 63 34.48 16.37 -4.54
CA GLN A 63 35.85 16.06 -5.01
C GLN A 63 36.09 14.68 -5.64
N ASN A 64 36.13 14.70 -6.98
CA ASN A 64 37.31 14.29 -7.75
C ASN A 64 38.54 13.91 -6.90
N VAL A 65 38.87 12.61 -6.81
CA VAL A 65 40.24 12.09 -7.00
C VAL A 65 40.25 10.56 -7.14
N ASN A 66 40.85 10.11 -8.25
CA ASN A 66 41.73 8.94 -8.38
C ASN A 66 41.13 7.53 -8.35
N SER A 67 41.13 6.94 -9.56
CA SER A 67 41.54 5.58 -9.94
C SER A 67 41.82 4.56 -8.82
N THR A 68 41.43 3.32 -9.11
CA THR A 68 41.58 2.05 -8.38
C THR A 68 40.54 1.76 -7.27
N GLN A 69 39.69 0.76 -7.57
CA GLN A 69 38.89 -0.02 -6.59
C GLN A 69 37.57 0.58 -6.07
N ILE A 70 36.81 1.25 -6.94
CA ILE A 70 35.46 1.68 -6.59
C ILE A 70 34.48 0.51 -6.85
N LYS A 71 34.06 -0.21 -5.80
CA LYS A 71 32.74 -0.87 -5.82
C LYS A 71 31.76 0.25 -6.22
N PRO A 72 31.08 0.18 -7.38
CA PRO A 72 30.21 1.26 -7.80
C PRO A 72 29.07 1.32 -6.78
N LYS A 73 29.16 2.28 -5.86
CA LYS A 73 28.10 2.62 -4.91
C LYS A 73 27.04 3.37 -5.73
N LEU A 74 26.32 2.60 -6.54
CA LEU A 74 25.31 3.10 -7.46
C LEU A 74 24.15 3.59 -6.60
N GLU A 75 24.03 4.90 -6.46
CA GLU A 75 22.81 5.51 -5.96
C GLU A 75 21.65 5.01 -6.82
N ILE A 76 20.55 4.59 -6.19
CA ILE A 76 19.38 3.97 -6.85
C ILE A 76 18.90 4.82 -8.04
N HIS A 77 19.05 6.14 -7.95
CA HIS A 77 18.73 7.12 -9.00
C HIS A 77 19.47 6.90 -10.33
N HIS A 78 20.71 6.40 -10.30
CA HIS A 78 21.49 6.07 -11.50
C HIS A 78 21.38 4.60 -11.90
N LEU A 79 21.00 3.73 -10.95
CA LEU A 79 20.88 2.29 -11.18
C LEU A 79 19.57 1.92 -11.89
N MET A 80 18.51 2.70 -11.64
CA MET A 80 17.19 2.43 -12.19
C MET A 80 16.87 3.40 -13.33
N GLN A 81 16.78 2.87 -14.54
CA GLN A 81 16.09 3.55 -15.64
C GLN A 81 14.68 3.93 -15.16
N LYS A 82 14.20 5.13 -15.52
CA LYS A 82 12.84 5.54 -15.19
C LYS A 82 11.85 4.63 -15.92
N PHE A 83 10.86 4.11 -15.20
CA PHE A 83 9.78 3.32 -15.78
C PHE A 83 8.97 4.17 -16.76
N ASN A 84 8.85 3.70 -18.00
CA ASN A 84 7.93 4.24 -18.99
C ASN A 84 6.79 3.22 -19.19
N SER A 85 5.56 3.55 -18.77
CA SER A 85 4.41 2.64 -18.90
C SER A 85 4.03 2.32 -20.35
N ASP A 86 4.41 3.19 -21.29
CA ASP A 86 4.03 3.05 -22.70
C ASP A 86 4.98 2.07 -23.43
N GLU A 87 6.18 1.86 -22.89
CA GLU A 87 7.26 1.06 -23.51
C GLU A 87 7.73 -0.12 -22.64
N ASN A 88 7.57 -0.05 -21.32
CA ASN A 88 8.09 -1.05 -20.38
C ASN A 88 6.96 -1.87 -19.76
N ASP A 89 7.14 -3.19 -19.74
CA ASP A 89 6.32 -4.10 -18.95
C ASP A 89 6.62 -3.91 -17.45
N ILE A 90 5.57 -3.63 -16.67
CA ILE A 90 5.63 -3.46 -15.22
C ILE A 90 6.23 -4.68 -14.51
N SER A 91 5.92 -5.88 -15.00
CA SER A 91 6.39 -7.14 -14.41
C SER A 91 7.90 -7.26 -14.53
N LEU A 92 8.42 -6.94 -15.72
CA LEU A 92 9.85 -6.96 -16.01
C LEU A 92 10.61 -5.89 -15.21
N TYR A 93 10.02 -4.71 -15.05
CA TYR A 93 10.57 -3.64 -14.24
C TYR A 93 10.73 -4.03 -12.77
N LEU A 94 9.70 -4.65 -12.19
CA LEU A 94 9.72 -5.11 -10.79
C LEU A 94 10.74 -6.22 -10.55
N ILE A 95 10.86 -7.19 -11.48
CA ILE A 95 11.86 -8.26 -11.39
C ILE A 95 13.28 -7.69 -11.44
N MET A 96 13.53 -6.73 -12.34
CA MET A 96 14.83 -6.09 -12.47
C MET A 96 15.17 -5.28 -11.22
N PHE A 97 14.21 -4.54 -10.67
CA PHE A 97 14.34 -3.84 -9.40
C PHE A 97 14.73 -4.78 -8.25
N GLU A 98 14.00 -5.89 -8.09
CA GLU A 98 14.27 -6.85 -7.01
C GLU A 98 15.68 -7.43 -7.09
N ARG A 99 16.16 -7.75 -8.30
CA ARG A 99 17.54 -8.24 -8.52
C ARG A 99 18.57 -7.18 -8.16
N LEU A 100 18.35 -5.94 -8.59
CA LEU A 100 19.26 -4.82 -8.31
C LEU A 100 19.28 -4.51 -6.81
N ALA A 101 18.13 -4.53 -6.13
CA ALA A 101 18.03 -4.34 -4.67
C ALA A 101 18.77 -5.44 -3.90
N LYS A 102 18.64 -6.71 -4.34
CA LYS A 102 19.40 -7.84 -3.79
C LYS A 102 20.90 -7.69 -4.00
N GLN A 103 21.33 -7.28 -5.20
CA GLN A 103 22.75 -7.10 -5.53
C GLN A 103 23.38 -5.92 -4.78
N ALA A 104 22.60 -4.88 -4.52
CA ALA A 104 23.04 -3.68 -3.81
C ALA A 104 23.10 -3.86 -2.29
N GLU A 105 22.78 -5.05 -1.74
CA GLU A 105 22.70 -5.31 -0.29
C GLU A 105 21.94 -4.19 0.45
N ILE A 106 20.85 -3.66 -0.14
CA ILE A 106 20.02 -2.66 0.53
C ILE A 106 19.34 -3.40 1.68
N LEU A 107 19.96 -3.30 2.86
CA LEU A 107 19.59 -4.01 4.07
C LEU A 107 18.08 -3.82 4.32
N ALA A 108 17.34 -4.93 4.32
CA ALA A 108 16.08 -5.00 5.02
C ALA A 108 16.35 -4.71 6.50
N PHE A 109 15.87 -3.58 7.02
CA PHE A 109 15.90 -3.22 8.44
C PHE A 109 14.95 -4.12 9.28
N ALA A 110 15.00 -5.44 9.11
CA ALA A 110 14.11 -6.39 9.78
C ALA A 110 14.78 -7.20 10.89
N SER A 111 15.91 -6.74 11.45
CA SER A 111 16.65 -7.52 12.46
C SER A 111 17.31 -6.67 13.55
N LEU A 112 16.60 -5.69 14.13
CA LEU A 112 17.08 -4.98 15.32
C LEU A 112 15.94 -4.62 16.29
N THR A 113 15.31 -5.66 16.88
CA THR A 113 14.74 -5.55 18.24
C THR A 113 14.69 -6.94 18.89
N ALA A 114 15.85 -7.41 19.33
CA ALA A 114 15.98 -8.51 20.28
C ALA A 114 17.13 -8.19 21.22
N ILE A 115 16.91 -7.24 22.13
CA ILE A 115 17.56 -7.12 23.44
C ILE A 115 16.50 -6.58 24.41
#